data_AF-A0A095ZKQ3-F1
#
_entry.id   AF-A0A095ZKQ3-F1
#
_cell.length_a   1.000
_cell.length_b   1.000
_cell.length_c   1.000
_cell.angle_alpha   90.00
_cell.angle_beta   90.00
_cell.angle_gamma   90.00
#
_symmetry.space_group_name_H-M   'P 1'
#
loop_
_entity.id
_entity.type
_entity.pdbx_description
1 polymer ?
#
loop_
_entity_poly.entity_id
_entity_poly.type
_entity_poly.pdbx_seq_one_letter_code
_entity_poly.pdbx_strand_id
1 'polypeptide(L)'
;TVPVQEQGDPVQYRAAFELAKFYYENTGVWGVKTGHMPASNTALNSEEYLAAPHREQYLETAKAYGTLPPRVVEWSAIDSSIQETIEATWLNDADIKSTLDKLQTAVEGILK
;
A
#
# COMPACT_ATOMS: atom_id res chain seq x y z
N THR A 1 18.34 6.52 -5.66
CA THR A 1 19.57 6.50 -4.85
C THR A 1 19.19 6.18 -3.43
N VAL A 2 19.99 5.41 -2.70
CA VAL A 2 19.72 5.16 -1.27
C VAL A 2 19.90 6.48 -0.51
N PRO A 3 18.94 6.90 0.35
CA PRO A 3 19.11 8.06 1.21
C PRO A 3 20.31 7.87 2.14
N VAL A 4 21.19 8.87 2.21
CA VAL A 4 22.35 8.86 3.10
C VAL A 4 22.04 9.76 4.30
N GLN A 5 22.25 9.25 5.51
CA GLN A 5 22.17 10.06 6.73
C GLN A 5 23.54 10.68 7.02
N GLU A 6 23.55 11.96 7.43
CA GLU A 6 24.78 12.71 7.71
C GLU A 6 25.68 12.06 8.77
N GLN A 7 25.10 11.31 9.72
CA GLN A 7 25.81 10.66 10.83
C GLN A 7 25.61 9.15 10.85
N GLY A 8 25.31 8.54 9.71
CA GLY A 8 24.95 7.13 9.73
C GLY A 8 26.14 6.19 9.81
N ASP A 9 26.04 5.20 10.69
CA ASP A 9 27.03 4.14 10.86
C ASP A 9 27.02 3.19 9.65
N PRO A 10 28.13 3.02 8.91
CA PRO A 10 28.18 2.14 7.74
C PRO A 10 27.87 0.67 8.07
N VAL A 11 28.18 0.21 9.29
CA VAL A 11 27.88 -1.16 9.73
C VAL A 11 26.38 -1.32 9.91
N GLN A 12 25.71 -0.35 10.56
CA GLN A 12 24.25 -0.36 10.72
C GLN A 12 23.53 -0.27 9.39
N TYR A 13 24.00 0.59 8.48
CA TYR A 13 23.46 0.66 7.12
C TYR A 13 23.56 -0.68 6.40
N ARG A 14 24.73 -1.32 6.46
CA ARG A 14 24.92 -2.63 5.83
C ARG A 14 23.97 -3.67 6.42
N ALA A 15 23.86 -3.74 7.74
CA ALA A 15 22.95 -4.66 8.42
C ALA A 15 21.48 -4.43 8.04
N ALA A 16 21.05 -3.16 7.92
CA ALA A 16 19.69 -2.83 7.48
C ALA A 16 19.42 -3.31 6.04
N PHE A 17 20.40 -3.18 5.13
CA PHE A 17 20.27 -3.71 3.77
C PHE A 17 20.26 -5.24 3.72
N GLU A 18 21.07 -5.91 4.54
CA GLU A 18 21.05 -7.37 4.64
C GLU A 18 19.71 -7.88 5.17
N LEU A 19 19.12 -7.18 6.14
CA LEU A 19 17.78 -7.49 6.63
C LEU A 19 16.71 -7.25 5.56
N ALA A 20 16.74 -6.11 4.85
CA ALA A 20 15.80 -5.83 3.77
C ALA A 20 15.90 -6.87 2.64
N LYS A 21 17.13 -7.27 2.29
CA LYS A 21 17.40 -8.34 1.33
C LYS A 21 16.81 -9.67 1.81
N PHE A 22 17.04 -10.04 3.07
CA PHE A 22 16.46 -11.26 3.65
C PHE A 22 14.94 -11.28 3.51
N TYR A 23 14.24 -10.19 3.84
CA TYR A 23 12.79 -10.12 3.66
C TYR A 23 12.36 -10.24 2.20
N TYR A 24 13.07 -9.59 1.28
CA TYR A 24 12.78 -9.68 -0.15
C TYR A 24 12.97 -11.11 -0.69
N GLU A 25 14.04 -11.78 -0.29
CA GLU A 25 14.33 -13.17 -0.71
C GLU A 25 13.35 -14.18 -0.10
N ASN A 26 12.74 -13.86 1.04
CA ASN A 26 11.80 -14.72 1.75
C ASN A 26 10.32 -14.31 1.60
N THR A 27 10.00 -13.39 0.68
CA THR A 27 8.63 -12.89 0.47
C THR A 27 7.61 -13.98 0.12
N GLY A 28 8.05 -15.10 -0.50
CA GLY A 28 7.20 -16.25 -0.79
C GLY A 28 6.67 -16.96 0.45
N VAL A 29 7.53 -17.17 1.46
CA VAL A 29 7.14 -17.77 2.75
C VAL A 29 6.05 -16.94 3.41
N TRP A 30 6.25 -15.61 3.43
CA TRP A 30 5.26 -14.69 3.96
C TRP A 30 3.93 -14.79 3.22
N GLY A 31 3.97 -14.80 1.88
CA GLY A 31 2.75 -14.89 1.08
C GLY A 31 1.95 -16.16 1.32
N VAL A 32 2.61 -17.31 1.36
CA VAL A 32 1.96 -18.61 1.64
C VAL A 32 1.38 -18.67 3.05
N LYS A 33 2.09 -18.13 4.05
CA LYS A 33 1.68 -18.24 5.46
C LYS A 33 0.63 -17.22 5.89
N THR A 34 0.53 -16.09 5.19
CA THR A 34 -0.32 -14.96 5.62
C THR A 34 -1.38 -14.54 4.60
N GLY A 35 -1.31 -15.06 3.37
CA GLY A 35 -2.20 -14.67 2.26
C GLY A 35 -1.80 -13.36 1.57
N HIS A 36 -0.68 -12.72 1.94
CA HIS A 36 -0.17 -11.57 1.20
C HIS A 36 0.37 -11.98 -0.19
N MET A 37 0.31 -11.06 -1.17
CA MET A 37 0.96 -11.29 -2.46
C MET A 37 2.48 -11.08 -2.35
N PRO A 38 3.32 -12.05 -2.78
CA PRO A 38 4.78 -11.92 -2.79
C PRO A 38 5.24 -10.77 -3.69
N ALA A 39 6.32 -10.09 -3.28
CA ALA A 39 6.85 -8.92 -3.97
C ALA A 39 7.86 -9.25 -5.08
N SER A 40 8.22 -10.53 -5.28
CA SER A 40 9.22 -10.95 -6.27
C SER A 40 8.65 -11.91 -7.30
N ASN A 41 9.09 -11.77 -8.55
CA ASN A 41 8.70 -12.69 -9.63
C ASN A 41 9.10 -14.14 -9.33
N THR A 42 10.26 -14.35 -8.70
CA THR A 42 10.71 -15.70 -8.31
C THR A 42 9.71 -16.35 -7.35
N ALA A 43 9.22 -15.63 -6.34
CA ALA A 43 8.24 -16.16 -5.40
C ALA A 43 6.84 -16.30 -6.05
N LEU A 44 6.42 -15.33 -6.87
CA LEU A 44 5.13 -15.38 -7.56
C LEU A 44 4.98 -16.58 -8.51
N ASN A 45 6.10 -17.09 -9.03
CA ASN A 45 6.15 -18.23 -9.95
C ASN A 45 6.60 -19.53 -9.27
N SER A 46 6.77 -19.55 -7.94
CA SER A 46 7.15 -20.78 -7.23
C SER A 46 5.98 -21.76 -7.16
N GLU A 47 6.28 -23.06 -7.22
CA GLU A 47 5.26 -24.11 -7.08
C GLU A 47 4.48 -23.97 -5.77
N GLU A 48 5.17 -23.64 -4.67
CA GLU A 48 4.56 -23.45 -3.36
C GLU A 48 3.53 -22.31 -3.35
N TYR A 49 3.85 -21.16 -3.95
CA TYR A 49 2.91 -20.03 -3.99
C TYR A 49 1.77 -20.26 -4.99
N LEU A 50 2.03 -20.94 -6.12
CA LEU A 50 0.99 -21.32 -7.06
C LEU A 50 -0.03 -22.28 -6.44
N ALA A 51 0.41 -23.12 -5.50
CA ALA A 51 -0.45 -24.02 -4.71
C ALA A 51 -1.08 -23.37 -3.47
N ALA A 52 -0.79 -22.09 -3.18
CA ALA A 52 -1.26 -21.43 -1.96
C ALA A 52 -2.80 -21.28 -1.95
N PRO A 53 -3.45 -21.49 -0.78
CA PRO A 53 -4.87 -21.25 -0.64
C PRO A 53 -5.24 -19.81 -0.99
N HIS A 54 -6.40 -19.62 -1.62
CA HIS A 54 -6.97 -18.32 -1.95
C HIS A 54 -6.18 -17.43 -2.95
N ARG A 55 -5.02 -17.91 -3.45
CA ARG A 55 -4.15 -17.16 -4.37
C ARG A 55 -4.86 -16.71 -5.64
N GLU A 56 -5.75 -17.54 -6.18
CA GLU A 56 -6.52 -17.21 -7.39
C GLU A 56 -7.51 -16.07 -7.12
N GLN A 57 -8.23 -16.09 -6.00
CA GLN A 57 -9.19 -15.05 -5.62
C GLN A 57 -8.50 -13.69 -5.38
N TYR A 58 -7.33 -13.69 -4.73
CA TYR A 58 -6.52 -12.48 -4.57
C TYR A 58 -6.06 -11.93 -5.92
N LEU A 59 -5.63 -12.79 -6.84
CA LEU A 59 -5.18 -12.39 -8.17
C LEU A 59 -6.34 -11.84 -9.01
N GLU A 60 -7.51 -12.46 -8.96
CA GLU A 60 -8.72 -11.97 -9.62
C GLU A 60 -9.09 -10.59 -9.10
N THR A 61 -9.13 -10.40 -7.78
CA THR A 61 -9.43 -9.11 -7.16
C THR A 61 -8.42 -8.04 -7.56
N ALA A 62 -7.12 -8.37 -7.52
CA ALA A 62 -6.06 -7.44 -7.90
C ALA A 62 -6.15 -7.03 -9.37
N LYS A 63 -6.50 -7.95 -10.28
CA LYS A 63 -6.66 -7.65 -11.71
C LYS A 63 -7.92 -6.87 -12.03
N ALA A 64 -9.03 -7.19 -11.36
CA ALA A 64 -10.33 -6.59 -11.66
C ALA A 64 -10.50 -5.21 -10.99
N TYR A 65 -9.97 -5.04 -9.78
CA TYR A 65 -10.29 -3.88 -8.92
C TYR A 65 -9.05 -3.21 -8.31
N GLY A 66 -7.86 -3.81 -8.46
CA GLY A 66 -6.64 -3.27 -7.86
C GLY A 66 -6.20 -1.97 -8.52
N THR A 67 -6.30 -0.87 -7.78
CA THR A 67 -5.69 0.41 -8.14
C THR A 67 -4.63 0.77 -7.11
N LEU A 68 -3.50 1.31 -7.58
CA LEU A 68 -2.49 1.85 -6.68
C LEU A 68 -2.86 3.29 -6.33
N PRO A 69 -2.64 3.72 -5.08
CA PRO A 69 -2.79 5.12 -4.73
C PRO A 69 -1.87 6.00 -5.60
N PRO A 70 -2.33 7.19 -6.02
CA PRO A 70 -1.50 8.20 -6.65
C PRO A 70 -0.20 8.45 -5.87
N ARG A 71 0.93 8.53 -6.59
CA ARG A 71 2.26 8.78 -5.98
C ARG A 71 2.54 10.27 -5.86
N VAL A 72 1.70 10.96 -5.10
CA VAL A 72 1.86 12.39 -4.75
C VAL A 72 2.12 12.53 -3.25
N VAL A 73 2.88 13.54 -2.85
CA VAL A 73 3.27 13.75 -1.43
C VAL A 73 2.03 14.01 -0.57
N GLU A 74 1.02 14.60 -1.21
CA GLU A 74 -0.25 15.00 -0.65
C GLU A 74 -1.22 13.83 -0.44
N TRP A 75 -0.92 12.62 -0.95
CA TRP A 75 -1.87 11.52 -0.97
C TRP A 75 -2.40 11.18 0.42
N SER A 76 -1.56 11.18 1.46
CA SER A 76 -2.01 10.89 2.83
C SER A 76 -3.05 11.89 3.35
N ALA A 77 -2.93 13.17 2.97
CA ALA A 77 -3.91 14.20 3.34
C ALA A 77 -5.22 14.03 2.55
N ILE A 78 -5.11 13.66 1.27
CA ILE A 78 -6.26 13.34 0.41
C ILE A 78 -7.02 12.13 0.95
N ASP A 79 -6.31 11.04 1.28
CA ASP A 79 -6.86 9.80 1.83
C ASP A 79 -7.59 10.05 3.15
N SER A 80 -6.99 10.85 4.04
CA SER A 80 -7.63 11.26 5.30
C SER A 80 -8.93 12.05 5.05
N SER A 81 -8.92 12.98 4.07
CA SER A 81 -10.11 13.76 3.70
C SER A 81 -11.23 12.88 3.13
N ILE A 82 -10.87 11.86 2.34
CA ILE A 82 -11.82 10.86 1.81
C ILE A 82 -12.44 10.07 2.97
N GLN A 83 -11.62 9.59 3.92
CA GLN A 83 -12.11 8.86 5.08
C GLN A 83 -13.06 9.70 5.94
N GLU A 84 -12.70 10.94 6.28
CA GLU A 84 -13.55 11.85 7.06
C GLU A 84 -14.89 12.14 6.36
N THR A 85 -14.88 12.25 5.03
CA THR A 85 -16.09 12.42 4.21
C THR A 85 -17.02 11.21 4.33
N ILE A 86 -16.47 10.01 4.20
CA ILE A 86 -17.22 8.76 4.35
C ILE A 86 -17.82 8.65 5.75
N GLU A 87 -17.03 8.94 6.78
CA GLU A 87 -17.46 8.90 8.18
C GLU A 87 -18.55 9.94 8.47
N ALA A 88 -18.45 11.15 7.92
CA ALA A 88 -19.48 12.17 8.08
C ALA A 88 -20.82 11.72 7.50
N THR A 89 -20.83 11.09 6.33
CA THR A 89 -22.06 10.55 5.73
C THR A 89 -22.60 9.37 6.52
N TRP A 90 -21.77 8.39 6.91
CA TRP A 90 -22.26 7.16 7.55
C TRP A 90 -22.59 7.31 9.02
N LEU A 91 -21.87 8.15 9.77
CA LEU A 91 -22.03 8.29 11.22
C LEU A 91 -22.93 9.47 11.58
N ASN A 92 -22.93 10.53 10.77
CA ASN A 92 -23.64 11.78 11.08
C ASN A 92 -24.78 12.10 10.10
N ASP A 93 -25.10 11.19 9.18
CA ASP A 93 -26.16 11.34 8.17
C ASP A 93 -26.01 12.64 7.35
N ALA A 94 -24.76 13.07 7.13
CA ALA A 94 -24.48 14.24 6.32
C ALA A 94 -24.86 14.00 4.86
N ASP A 95 -25.50 15.00 4.24
CA ASP A 95 -25.90 14.94 2.83
C ASP A 95 -24.71 14.55 1.93
N ILE A 96 -24.91 13.51 1.12
CA ILE A 96 -23.86 12.91 0.29
C ILE A 96 -23.32 13.94 -0.69
N LYS A 97 -24.21 14.68 -1.37
CA LYS A 97 -23.79 15.64 -2.39
C LYS A 97 -22.96 16.76 -1.78
N SER A 98 -23.44 17.35 -0.69
CA SER A 98 -22.73 18.42 0.01
C SER A 98 -21.36 17.96 0.51
N THR A 99 -21.26 16.74 1.04
CA THR A 99 -19.98 16.21 1.55
C THR A 99 -19.01 15.92 0.40
N LEU A 100 -19.48 15.40 -0.74
CA LEU A 100 -18.66 15.23 -1.94
C LEU A 100 -18.18 16.57 -2.53
N ASP A 101 -19.05 17.58 -2.61
CA ASP A 101 -18.68 18.93 -3.09
C ASP A 101 -17.58 19.55 -2.18
N LYS A 102 -17.68 19.35 -0.87
CA LYS A 102 -16.67 19.78 0.11
C LYS A 102 -15.36 19.01 -0.06
N LEU A 103 -15.42 17.69 -0.23
CA LEU A 103 -14.24 16.85 -0.47
C LEU A 103 -13.50 17.30 -1.73
N GLN A 104 -14.21 17.54 -2.83
CA GLN A 104 -13.61 18.05 -4.07
C GLN A 104 -12.87 19.37 -3.81
N THR A 105 -13.51 20.31 -3.13
CA THR A 105 -12.90 21.61 -2.78
C THR A 105 -11.66 21.45 -1.90
N ALA A 106 -11.70 20.54 -0.93
CA ALA A 106 -10.59 20.26 -0.03
C ALA A 106 -9.39 19.65 -0.78
N VAL A 107 -9.63 18.63 -1.61
CA VAL A 107 -8.59 17.98 -2.42
C VAL A 107 -7.98 18.96 -3.42
N GLU A 108 -8.78 19.80 -4.07
CA GLU A 108 -8.27 20.88 -4.93
C GLU A 108 -7.42 21.90 -4.15
N GLY A 109 -7.71 22.13 -2.88
CA GLY A 109 -6.91 22.98 -2.01
C GLY A 109 -5.58 22.34 -1.62
N ILE A 110 -5.58 21.03 -1.36
CA ILE A 110 -4.38 20.26 -1.01
C ILE A 110 -3.41 20.17 -2.19
N LEU A 111 -3.93 20.05 -3.42
CA LEU A 111 -3.13 19.88 -4.64
C LEU A 111 -2.54 21.19 -5.21
N LYS A 112 -2.86 22.35 -4.64
CA LYS A 112 -2.33 23.66 -5.06
C LYS A 112 -1.01 23.98 -4.37
#